data_AF-A0A9E0WEV4-F1
#
_entry.id   AF-A0A9E0WEV4-F1
#
_cell.length_a   1.000
_cell.length_b   1.000
_cell.length_c   1.000
_cell.angle_alpha   90.00
_cell.angle_beta   90.00
_cell.angle_gamma   90.00
#
_symmetry.space_group_name_H-M   'P 1'
#
loop_
_entity.id
_entity.type
_entity.pdbx_description
1 polymer ?
#
loop_
_entity_poly.entity_id
_entity_poly.type
_entity_poly.pdbx_seq_one_letter_code
_entity_poly.pdbx_strand_id
1 'polypeptide(L)'
;MDHILVRGARTHNLKDINITLPRDELIVITGLSGSGKSSLAFDTLYAEGQRRYVESLSTYARQFLSLMEKPDVDHIEGLSPAISIEQKSTSHNPRSTV
;
A
#
# COMPACT_ATOMS: atom_id res chain seq x y z
N MET A 1 -13.78 -7.01 -12.48
CA MET A 1 -13.49 -7.31 -11.06
C MET A 1 -13.60 -5.97 -10.38
N ASP A 2 -14.69 -5.78 -9.66
CA ASP A 2 -15.17 -4.42 -9.38
C ASP A 2 -14.88 -4.03 -7.93
N HIS A 3 -14.17 -4.91 -7.21
CA HIS A 3 -13.79 -4.74 -5.81
C HIS A 3 -12.33 -5.15 -5.55
N ILE A 4 -11.74 -4.54 -4.53
CA ILE A 4 -10.51 -4.99 -3.87
C ILE A 4 -10.93 -5.79 -2.64
N LEU A 5 -10.49 -7.04 -2.56
CA LEU A 5 -10.76 -7.92 -1.43
C LEU A 5 -9.49 -8.04 -0.61
N VAL A 6 -9.59 -7.76 0.69
CA VAL A 6 -8.51 -7.95 1.66
C VAL A 6 -8.99 -8.95 2.70
N ARG A 7 -8.24 -10.04 2.90
CA ARG A 7 -8.56 -11.08 3.87
C ARG A 7 -7.41 -11.31 4.83
N GLY A 8 -7.75 -11.33 6.12
CA GLY A 8 -6.83 -11.58 7.22
C GLY A 8 -5.68 -10.59 7.30
N ALA A 9 -5.93 -9.28 7.20
CA ALA A 9 -4.87 -8.29 7.34
C ALA A 9 -4.47 -8.11 8.81
N ARG A 10 -3.18 -8.28 9.10
CA ARG A 10 -2.57 -8.30 10.45
C ARG A 10 -1.34 -7.41 10.58
N THR A 11 -0.97 -6.67 9.53
CA THR A 11 0.14 -5.72 9.55
C THR A 11 0.04 -4.75 10.75
N HIS A 12 1.12 -4.64 11.52
CA HIS A 12 1.18 -3.85 12.76
C HIS A 12 0.12 -4.23 13.81
N ASN A 13 -0.88 -3.37 14.03
CA ASN A 13 -1.92 -3.57 15.04
C ASN A 13 -3.28 -3.95 14.44
N LEU A 14 -3.33 -4.28 13.15
CA LEU A 14 -4.53 -4.81 12.52
C LEU A 14 -4.87 -6.18 13.13
N LYS A 15 -6.16 -6.40 13.41
CA LYS A 15 -6.65 -7.57 14.13
C LYS A 15 -7.35 -8.54 13.18
N ASP A 16 -6.59 -9.10 12.25
CA ASP A 16 -7.07 -10.09 11.29
C ASP A 16 -8.32 -9.62 10.52
N ILE A 17 -8.23 -8.40 9.99
CA ILE A 17 -9.40 -7.72 9.43
C ILE A 17 -9.69 -8.18 8.00
N ASN A 18 -10.98 -8.27 7.68
CA ASN A 18 -11.49 -8.63 6.36
C ASN A 18 -12.27 -7.45 5.80
N ILE A 19 -11.87 -6.92 4.64
CA ILE A 19 -12.49 -5.73 4.04
C ILE A 19 -12.73 -5.98 2.54
N THR A 20 -13.84 -5.45 2.06
CA THR A 20 -14.17 -5.38 0.63
C THR A 20 -14.35 -3.91 0.27
N LEU A 21 -13.57 -3.44 -0.70
CA LEU A 21 -13.54 -2.04 -1.13
C LEU A 21 -14.01 -1.97 -2.60
N PRO A 22 -14.89 -1.04 -2.98
CA PRO A 22 -15.22 -0.83 -4.40
C PRO A 22 -14.02 -0.28 -5.16
N ARG A 23 -13.82 -0.74 -6.40
CA ARG A 23 -12.80 -0.16 -7.30
C ARG A 23 -13.34 1.08 -7.98
N ASP A 24 -12.41 1.89 -8.47
CA ASP A 24 -12.70 3.09 -9.25
C ASP A 24 -13.55 4.14 -8.49
N GLU A 25 -13.50 4.07 -7.16
CA GLU A 25 -14.15 4.99 -6.25
C GLU A 25 -13.14 5.71 -5.35
N LEU A 26 -13.53 6.89 -4.86
CA LEU A 26 -12.80 7.59 -3.82
C LEU A 26 -13.13 6.97 -2.45
N ILE A 27 -12.22 6.14 -1.96
CA ILE A 27 -12.33 5.54 -0.62
C ILE A 27 -11.61 6.39 0.41
N VAL A 28 -12.30 6.72 1.50
CA VAL A 28 -11.71 7.44 2.64
C VAL A 28 -11.62 6.50 3.84
N ILE A 29 -10.39 6.25 4.32
CA ILE A 29 -10.14 5.49 5.55
C ILE A 29 -10.02 6.48 6.71
N THR A 30 -10.96 6.43 7.66
CA THR A 30 -11.03 7.35 8.81
C THR A 30 -11.00 6.60 10.15
N GLY A 31 -10.82 7.32 11.25
CA GLY A 31 -10.71 6.78 12.61
C GLY A 31 -9.69 7.49 13.48
N LEU A 32 -9.72 7.21 14.79
CA LEU A 32 -8.81 7.79 15.79
C LEU A 32 -7.33 7.56 15.48
N SER A 33 -6.45 8.44 15.96
CA SER A 33 -5.00 8.21 15.84
C SER A 33 -4.61 6.84 16.42
N GLY A 34 -3.72 6.11 15.74
CA GLY A 34 -3.32 4.76 16.13
C GLY A 34 -4.33 3.64 15.81
N SER A 35 -5.48 3.92 15.18
CA SER A 35 -6.49 2.88 14.89
C SER A 35 -6.12 1.88 13.78
N GLY A 36 -4.92 1.97 13.19
CA GLY A 36 -4.47 1.11 12.09
C GLY A 36 -4.76 1.61 10.67
N LYS A 37 -5.19 2.88 10.50
CA LYS A 37 -5.47 3.46 9.17
C LYS A 37 -4.27 3.37 8.23
N SER A 38 -3.11 3.87 8.70
CA SER A 38 -1.88 3.84 7.91
C SER A 38 -1.40 2.42 7.68
N SER A 39 -1.58 1.54 8.67
CA SER A 39 -1.24 0.11 8.55
C SER A 39 -2.05 -0.58 7.46
N LEU A 40 -3.33 -0.25 7.30
CA LEU A 40 -4.15 -0.75 6.20
C LEU A 40 -3.79 -0.08 4.86
N ALA A 41 -3.72 1.25 4.83
CA ALA A 41 -3.56 2.01 3.59
C ALA A 41 -2.15 1.89 2.99
N PHE A 42 -1.13 2.17 3.79
CA PHE A 42 0.25 2.27 3.34
C PHE A 42 0.98 0.93 3.53
N ASP A 43 0.95 0.40 4.75
CA ASP A 43 1.78 -0.76 5.09
C ASP A 43 1.19 -2.08 4.56
N THR A 44 -0.08 -2.10 4.13
CA THR A 44 -0.73 -3.30 3.56
C THR A 44 -1.12 -3.10 2.10
N LEU A 45 -2.05 -2.20 1.78
CA LEU A 45 -2.57 -2.03 0.42
C LEU A 45 -1.51 -1.48 -0.54
N TYR A 46 -0.87 -0.37 -0.20
CA TYR A 46 0.19 0.20 -1.02
C TYR A 46 1.40 -0.72 -1.12
N ALA A 47 1.88 -1.26 0.02
CA ALA A 47 3.02 -2.16 0.04
C ALA A 47 2.82 -3.37 -0.88
N GLU A 48 1.66 -4.03 -0.81
CA GLU A 48 1.35 -5.18 -1.66
C GLU A 48 1.18 -4.78 -3.14
N GLY A 49 0.55 -3.63 -3.41
CA GLY A 49 0.33 -3.13 -4.76
C GLY A 49 1.64 -2.79 -5.47
N GLN A 50 2.57 -2.13 -4.76
CA GLN A 50 3.90 -1.86 -5.27
C GLN A 50 4.72 -3.15 -5.41
N ARG A 51 4.71 -4.04 -4.42
CA ARG A 51 5.46 -5.30 -4.45
C ARG A 51 5.07 -6.15 -5.67
N ARG A 52 3.77 -6.37 -5.90
CA ARG A 52 3.27 -7.13 -7.06
C ARG A 52 3.65 -6.48 -8.39
N TYR A 53 3.62 -5.16 -8.45
CA TYR A 53 4.04 -4.44 -9.66
C TYR A 53 5.54 -4.65 -9.95
N VAL A 54 6.41 -4.49 -8.95
CA VAL A 54 7.85 -4.75 -9.09
C VAL A 54 8.12 -6.22 -9.46
N GLU A 55 7.35 -7.15 -8.91
CA GLU A 55 7.39 -8.58 -9.27
C GLU A 55 6.90 -8.89 -10.69
N SER A 56 6.28 -7.95 -11.39
CA SER A 56 5.95 -8.09 -12.82
C SER A 56 7.08 -7.62 -13.74
N LEU A 57 8.07 -6.88 -13.21
CA LEU A 57 9.19 -6.35 -13.98
C LEU A 57 10.26 -7.40 -14.27
N SER A 58 11.17 -7.09 -15.19
CA SER A 58 12.29 -7.97 -15.56
C SER A 58 13.19 -8.26 -14.36
N THR A 59 13.83 -9.43 -14.37
CA THR A 59 14.80 -9.84 -13.33
C THR A 59 15.92 -8.81 -13.16
N TYR A 60 16.35 -8.17 -14.25
CA TYR A 60 17.31 -7.08 -14.23
C TYR A 60 16.80 -5.85 -13.46
N ALA A 61 15.57 -5.40 -13.74
CA ALA A 61 14.99 -4.25 -13.05
C ALA A 61 14.83 -4.50 -11.54
N ARG A 62 14.49 -5.72 -11.13
CA ARG A 62 14.35 -6.10 -9.72
C ARG A 62 15.67 -6.00 -8.92
N GLN A 63 16.83 -6.04 -9.56
CA GLN A 63 18.12 -5.89 -8.87
C GLN A 63 18.33 -4.48 -8.30
N PHE A 64 17.69 -3.47 -8.90
CA PHE A 64 17.86 -2.06 -8.52
C PHE A 64 16.69 -1.48 -7.75
N LEU A 65 15.58 -2.21 -7.68
CA LEU A 65 14.37 -1.77 -6.99
C LEU A 65 14.32 -2.42 -5.61
N SER A 66 14.22 -1.60 -4.58
CA SER A 66 13.93 -2.08 -3.23
C SER A 66 12.58 -2.79 -3.25
N LEU A 67 12.58 -4.09 -2.99
CA LEU A 67 11.35 -4.84 -2.76
C LEU A 67 10.76 -4.37 -1.43
N MET A 68 9.49 -3.96 -1.45
CA MET A 68 8.76 -3.73 -0.21
C MET A 68 8.60 -5.06 0.53
N GLU A 69 8.70 -4.99 1.86
CA GLU A 69 8.42 -6.14 2.71
C GLU A 69 6.98 -6.62 2.45
N LYS A 70 6.81 -7.95 2.34
CA LYS A 70 5.49 -8.52 2.12
C LYS A 70 4.65 -8.29 3.39
N PRO A 71 3.49 -7.61 3.30
CA PRO A 71 2.65 -7.39 4.46
C PRO A 71 2.08 -8.69 5.02
N ASP A 72 1.78 -8.70 6.32
CA ASP A 72 1.09 -9.82 6.96
C ASP A 72 -0.41 -9.77 6.63
N VAL A 73 -0.76 -10.49 5.56
CA VAL A 73 -2.11 -10.63 5.04
C VAL A 73 -2.27 -11.98 4.37
N ASP A 74 -3.41 -12.64 4.57
CA ASP A 74 -3.66 -13.96 3.96
C ASP A 74 -3.88 -13.86 2.45
N HIS A 75 -4.73 -12.92 2.04
CA HIS A 75 -5.09 -12.77 0.64
C HIS A 75 -5.50 -11.35 0.29
N ILE A 76 -5.02 -10.87 -0.86
CA ILE A 76 -5.53 -9.65 -1.49
C ILE A 76 -5.84 -9.91 -2.96
N GLU A 77 -7.04 -9.56 -3.41
CA GLU A 77 -7.51 -9.67 -4.79
C GLU A 77 -7.94 -8.31 -5.33
N GLY A 78 -7.89 -8.13 -6.66
CA GLY A 78 -8.39 -6.92 -7.30
C GLY A 78 -7.53 -5.67 -7.10
N LEU A 79 -6.32 -5.82 -6.56
CA LEU A 79 -5.41 -4.71 -6.29
C LEU A 79 -4.68 -4.24 -7.56
N SER A 80 -4.76 -2.96 -7.89
CA SER A 80 -3.97 -2.31 -8.95
C SER A 80 -2.52 -2.07 -8.48
N PRO A 81 -1.57 -1.83 -9.41
CA PRO A 81 -0.31 -1.16 -9.07
C PRO A 81 -0.59 0.12 -8.27
N ALA A 82 0.12 0.31 -7.16
CA ALA A 82 -0.17 1.36 -6.19
C ALA A 82 0.94 2.43 -6.16
N ILE A 83 0.54 3.67 -5.90
CA ILE A 83 1.42 4.83 -5.70
C ILE A 83 1.02 5.47 -4.36
N SER A 84 1.97 5.73 -3.48
CA SER A 84 1.72 6.53 -2.28
C SER A 84 2.02 7.99 -2.55
N ILE A 85 1.12 8.86 -2.10
CA ILE A 85 1.31 10.31 -2.09
C ILE A 85 1.23 10.73 -0.64
N GLU A 86 2.41 10.97 -0.05
CA GLU A 86 2.59 11.31 1.36
C GLU A 86 3.35 12.63 1.47
N GLN A 87 3.08 13.40 2.53
CA GLN A 87 3.94 14.51 2.91
C GLN A 87 5.16 13.98 3.68
N LYS A 88 6.07 13.29 2.99
CA LYS A 88 7.39 12.93 3.55
C LYS A 88 8.33 14.13 3.44
N SER A 89 9.14 14.34 4.47
CA SER A 89 10.05 15.47 4.71
C SER A 89 10.43 16.30 3.48
N THR A 90 10.22 17.61 3.54
CA THR A 90 10.64 18.56 2.51
C THR A 90 12.15 18.48 2.32
N SER A 91 12.58 18.10 1.11
CA SER A 91 13.98 18.18 0.71
C SER A 91 14.41 19.65 0.65
N HIS A 92 15.38 20.04 1.48
CA HIS A 92 15.96 21.38 1.42
C HIS A 92 17.10 21.42 0.39
N ASN A 93 16.73 21.46 -0.89
CA ASN A 93 17.68 21.74 -1.96
C ASN A 93 17.56 23.22 -2.36
N PRO A 94 18.61 24.05 -2.19
CA PRO A 94 18.56 25.50 -2.48
C PRO A 94 18.34 25.83 -3.97
N ARG A 95 18.38 24.84 -4.87
CA ARG A 95 18.02 24.98 -6.29
C ARG A 95 16.62 24.46 -6.63
N SER A 96 15.89 23.90 -5.67
CA SER A 96 14.50 23.50 -5.84
C SER A 96 13.60 24.68 -5.51
N THR A 97 12.74 25.07 -6.45
CA THR A 97 11.76 26.16 -6.25
C THR A 97 10.43 25.67 -5.67
N VAL A 98 10.32 24.36 -5.38
CA VAL A 98 9.23 23.61 -4.75
C VAL A 98 9.80 22.35 -4.11
#